data_AF-A0A0F9B4S9-F1
#
_entry.id   AF-A0A0F9B4S9-F1
#
_cell.length_a   1.000
_cell.length_b   1.000
_cell.length_c   1.000
_cell.angle_alpha   90.00
_cell.angle_beta   90.00
_cell.angle_gamma   90.00
#
_symmetry.space_group_name_H-M   'P 1'
#
loop_
_entity.id
_entity.type
_entity.pdbx_description
1 polymer ?
#
loop_
_entity_poly.entity_id
_entity_poly.type
_entity_poly.pdbx_seq_one_letter_code
_entity_poly.pdbx_strand_id
1 'polypeptide(L)'
;MNLVSLFSGGKDSTYSIYKAKQERHQIQCLITILPLSDESKLLHFPNIEITKLQSKSMGIPQLYIKSESNETEIEESLLEEVLKKAKSEYGVDGMVHGGILSEFQKNIFEKACSKLNLKLISPLWHKDQIDYMKNLIESGFHFIITSVSSDGLDETWLGKEINLEDLSKLEQLGKKYGFNVNFEGGEAETLVVDCPLFSQPLKI
;
A
#
# COMPACT_ATOMS: atom_id res chain seq x y z
N MET A 1 -9.35 11.60 13.79
CA MET A 1 -8.18 10.99 14.47
C MET A 1 -6.94 11.31 13.67
N ASN A 2 -5.81 11.46 14.35
CA ASN A 2 -4.49 11.55 13.73
C ASN A 2 -3.99 10.13 13.48
N LEU A 3 -3.64 9.81 12.23
CA LEU A 3 -3.19 8.48 11.84
C LEU A 3 -1.80 8.53 11.24
N VAL A 4 -1.07 7.44 11.39
CA VAL A 4 0.09 7.10 10.58
C VAL A 4 -0.32 6.09 9.51
N SER A 5 0.24 6.16 8.30
CA SER A 5 -0.04 5.19 7.24
C SER A 5 1.14 4.28 6.98
N LEU A 6 0.92 2.95 6.96
CA LEU A 6 1.86 2.06 6.29
C LEU A 6 1.81 2.30 4.79
N PHE A 7 2.95 2.63 4.21
CA PHE A 7 3.05 3.18 2.87
C PHE A 7 4.11 2.47 2.04
N SER A 8 3.66 1.81 0.97
CA SER A 8 4.50 1.08 0.01
C SER A 8 4.62 1.78 -1.34
N GLY A 9 3.77 2.76 -1.62
CA GLY A 9 3.72 3.47 -2.89
C GLY A 9 2.88 2.82 -3.98
N GLY A 10 2.44 1.58 -3.75
CA GLY A 10 1.47 0.90 -4.59
C GLY A 10 0.05 1.43 -4.42
N LYS A 11 -0.86 0.88 -5.23
CA LYS A 11 -2.26 1.31 -5.31
C LYS A 11 -2.99 1.22 -3.97
N ASP A 12 -2.82 0.13 -3.23
CA ASP A 12 -3.63 -0.16 -2.04
C ASP A 12 -3.21 0.72 -0.85
N SER A 13 -1.90 0.87 -0.62
CA SER A 13 -1.41 1.73 0.45
C SER A 13 -1.76 3.20 0.19
N THR A 14 -1.61 3.67 -1.05
CA THR A 14 -1.95 5.05 -1.43
C THR A 14 -3.46 5.31 -1.35
N TYR A 15 -4.29 4.37 -1.79
CA TYR A 15 -5.75 4.53 -1.74
C TYR A 15 -6.31 4.42 -0.32
N SER A 16 -5.66 3.66 0.57
CA SER A 16 -6.03 3.61 1.99
C SER A 16 -5.91 4.99 2.67
N ILE A 17 -4.88 5.76 2.31
CA ILE A 17 -4.69 7.17 2.74
C ILE A 17 -5.86 8.03 2.24
N TYR A 18 -6.23 7.87 0.97
CA TYR A 18 -7.33 8.62 0.37
C TYR A 18 -8.66 8.33 1.06
N LYS A 19 -8.97 7.04 1.31
CA LYS A 19 -10.17 6.66 2.06
C LYS A 19 -10.18 7.16 3.49
N ALA A 20 -9.07 7.05 4.20
CA ALA A 20 -8.96 7.59 5.56
C ALA A 20 -9.21 9.10 5.59
N LYS A 21 -8.69 9.87 4.62
CA LYS A 21 -8.97 11.31 4.49
C LYS A 21 -10.44 11.60 4.17
N GLN A 22 -11.10 10.80 3.33
CA GLN A 22 -12.55 10.92 3.07
C GLN A 22 -13.39 10.73 4.35
N GLU A 23 -12.93 9.87 5.26
CA GLU A 23 -13.53 9.67 6.59
C GLU A 23 -13.08 10.72 7.64
N ARG A 24 -12.48 11.83 7.19
CA ARG A 24 -12.01 12.96 8.01
C ARG A 24 -10.85 12.62 8.96
N HIS A 25 -10.14 11.52 8.71
CA HIS A 25 -8.87 11.27 9.39
C HIS A 25 -7.76 12.19 8.84
N GLN A 26 -6.81 12.53 9.70
CA GLN A 26 -5.63 13.31 9.34
C GLN A 26 -4.43 12.38 9.30
N ILE A 27 -3.75 12.30 8.15
CA ILE A 27 -2.55 11.47 8.00
C ILE A 27 -1.34 12.32 8.34
N GLN A 28 -0.79 12.12 9.53
CA GLN A 28 0.28 12.96 10.09
C GLN A 28 1.66 12.55 9.59
N CYS A 29 1.87 11.25 9.34
CA CYS A 29 3.10 10.74 8.76
C CYS A 29 2.87 9.42 8.00
N LEU A 30 3.82 9.10 7.15
CA LEU A 30 3.92 7.83 6.44
C LEU A 30 5.01 6.99 7.09
N ILE A 31 4.82 5.68 7.16
CA ILE A 31 5.85 4.71 7.54
C ILE A 31 6.13 3.85 6.32
N THR A 32 7.40 3.79 5.95
CA THR A 32 7.90 2.87 4.93
C THR A 32 9.07 2.11 5.53
N ILE A 33 8.93 0.78 5.59
CA ILE A 33 9.98 -0.12 6.04
C ILE A 33 10.48 -0.86 4.81
N LEU A 34 11.73 -0.59 4.41
CA LEU A 34 12.40 -1.30 3.33
C LEU A 34 12.89 -2.66 3.89
N PRO A 35 12.36 -3.80 3.42
CA PRO A 35 12.86 -5.10 3.86
C PRO A 35 14.28 -5.36 3.32
N LEU A 36 14.95 -6.37 3.88
CA LEU A 36 16.30 -6.75 3.45
C LEU A 36 16.31 -7.25 2.00
N SER A 37 15.28 -8.02 1.61
CA SER A 37 15.03 -8.43 0.22
C SER A 37 13.54 -8.64 -0.07
N ASP A 38 13.23 -9.13 -1.26
CA ASP A 38 11.90 -9.56 -1.72
C ASP A 38 11.37 -10.82 -1.03
N GLU A 39 12.14 -11.46 -0.16
CA GLU A 39 11.73 -12.64 0.59
C GLU A 39 10.86 -12.31 1.82
N SER A 40 10.70 -11.03 2.16
CA SER A 40 9.85 -10.60 3.28
C SER A 40 8.39 -11.01 3.04
N LYS A 41 7.81 -11.67 4.04
CA LYS A 41 6.39 -12.05 4.02
C LYS A 41 5.47 -10.96 4.59
N LEU A 42 6.04 -9.98 5.28
CA LEU A 42 5.30 -8.94 5.98
C LEU A 42 5.32 -7.63 5.17
N LEU A 43 6.48 -7.25 4.66
CA LEU A 43 6.74 -5.94 4.08
C LEU A 43 6.80 -5.99 2.56
N HIS A 44 6.36 -4.91 1.92
CA HIS A 44 6.47 -4.74 0.48
C HIS A 44 7.88 -4.27 0.13
N PHE A 45 8.49 -4.86 -0.90
CA PHE A 45 9.86 -4.56 -1.37
C PHE A 45 9.91 -3.71 -2.67
N PRO A 46 9.08 -3.97 -3.70
CA PRO A 46 9.21 -3.32 -5.00
C PRO A 46 9.08 -1.79 -4.94
N ASN A 47 9.96 -1.08 -5.67
CA ASN A 47 9.90 0.37 -5.86
C ASN A 47 9.82 1.22 -4.58
N ILE A 48 10.16 0.65 -3.42
CA ILE A 48 10.04 1.31 -2.11
C ILE A 48 10.84 2.62 -2.04
N GLU A 49 11.96 2.74 -2.74
CA GLU A 49 12.73 3.98 -2.81
C GLU A 49 11.95 5.16 -3.43
N ILE A 50 10.96 4.88 -4.30
CA ILE A 50 10.11 5.89 -4.95
C ILE A 50 9.12 6.52 -3.96
N THR A 51 8.81 5.84 -2.85
CA THR A 51 7.89 6.36 -1.81
C THR A 51 8.33 7.71 -1.26
N LYS A 52 9.63 8.01 -1.26
CA LYS A 52 10.17 9.32 -0.86
C LYS A 52 9.67 10.45 -1.77
N LEU A 53 9.59 10.19 -3.07
CA LEU A 53 9.07 11.16 -4.04
C LEU A 53 7.56 11.33 -3.88
N GLN A 54 6.83 10.23 -3.66
CA GLN A 54 5.39 10.27 -3.40
C GLN A 54 5.07 11.02 -2.10
N SER A 55 5.80 10.75 -1.02
CA SER A 55 5.71 11.47 0.26
C SER A 55 5.91 12.97 0.06
N LYS A 56 6.95 13.36 -0.69
CA LYS A 56 7.21 14.77 -1.01
C LYS A 56 6.08 15.40 -1.80
N SER A 57 5.54 14.69 -2.79
CA SER A 57 4.40 15.17 -3.59
C SER A 57 3.12 15.30 -2.76
N MET A 58 2.86 14.36 -1.84
CA MET A 58 1.74 14.42 -0.91
C MET A 58 1.87 15.54 0.14
N GLY A 59 3.08 16.05 0.38
CA GLY A 59 3.36 16.97 1.48
C GLY A 59 3.20 16.34 2.86
N ILE A 60 3.35 15.02 2.98
CA ILE A 60 3.23 14.28 4.24
C ILE A 60 4.62 13.76 4.63
N PRO A 61 5.11 14.01 5.85
CA PRO A 61 6.42 13.53 6.28
C PRO A 61 6.46 12.00 6.34
N GLN A 62 7.64 11.42 6.10
CA GLN A 62 7.84 9.99 6.02
C GLN A 62 8.94 9.53 6.98
N LEU A 63 8.62 8.52 7.78
CA LEU A 63 9.57 7.69 8.52
C LEU A 63 10.00 6.54 7.60
N TYR A 64 11.19 6.66 7.04
CA TYR A 64 11.79 5.67 6.13
C TYR A 64 12.88 4.89 6.87
N ILE A 65 12.66 3.60 7.09
CA ILE A 65 13.54 2.75 7.89
C ILE A 65 13.86 1.48 7.10
N LYS A 66 15.05 0.91 7.32
CA LYS A 66 15.48 -0.33 6.67
C LYS A 66 15.45 -1.46 7.70
N SER A 67 14.92 -2.62 7.31
CA SER A 67 15.07 -3.86 8.05
C SER A 67 16.41 -4.50 7.71
N GLU A 68 17.08 -5.06 8.70
CA GLU A 68 18.32 -5.84 8.53
C GLU A 68 18.05 -7.34 8.40
N SER A 69 16.77 -7.76 8.42
CA SER A 69 16.34 -9.16 8.33
C SER A 69 15.00 -9.31 7.61
N ASN A 70 14.78 -10.48 7.01
CA ASN A 70 13.48 -10.91 6.48
C ASN A 70 12.68 -11.75 7.51
N GLU A 71 13.23 -11.95 8.72
CA GLU A 71 12.54 -12.65 9.79
C GLU A 71 11.37 -11.80 10.30
N THR A 72 10.16 -12.37 10.23
CA THR A 72 8.92 -11.68 10.61
C THR A 72 8.95 -11.13 12.04
N GLU A 73 9.58 -11.83 12.99
CA GLU A 73 9.68 -11.36 14.38
C GLU A 73 10.52 -10.08 14.51
N ILE A 74 11.58 -9.96 13.70
CA ILE A 74 12.43 -8.77 13.64
C ILE A 74 11.67 -7.62 12.98
N GLU A 75 10.97 -7.89 11.87
CA GLU A 75 10.17 -6.88 11.17
C GLU A 75 8.96 -6.40 11.99
N GLU A 76 8.31 -7.29 12.75
CA GLU A 76 7.25 -6.94 13.71
C GLU A 76 7.80 -6.02 14.81
N SER A 77 8.95 -6.37 15.38
CA SER A 77 9.60 -5.56 16.42
C SER A 77 9.99 -4.18 15.88
N LEU A 78 10.53 -4.14 14.66
CA LEU A 78 10.86 -2.90 13.96
C LEU A 78 9.60 -2.04 13.75
N LEU A 79 8.51 -2.64 13.26
CA LEU A 79 7.22 -1.96 13.09
C LEU A 79 6.74 -1.32 14.39
N GLU A 80 6.82 -2.04 15.51
CA GLU A 80 6.47 -1.52 16.83
C GLU A 80 7.33 -0.31 17.23
N GLU A 81 8.64 -0.36 16.99
CA GLU A 81 9.54 0.76 17.24
C GLU A 81 9.19 1.98 16.39
N VAL A 82 8.94 1.80 15.10
CA VAL A 82 8.56 2.90 14.21
C VAL A 82 7.21 3.49 14.60
N LEU A 83 6.24 2.67 14.99
CA LEU A 83 4.93 3.15 15.45
C LEU A 83 5.05 3.93 16.75
N LYS A 84 5.91 3.49 17.67
CA LYS A 84 6.21 4.24 18.90
C LYS A 84 6.84 5.60 18.60
N LYS A 85 7.76 5.65 17.63
CA LYS A 85 8.35 6.90 17.14
C LYS A 85 7.30 7.81 16.52
N ALA A 86 6.45 7.26 15.63
CA ALA A 86 5.36 8.00 14.99
C ALA A 86 4.39 8.59 16.04
N LYS A 87 4.03 7.81 17.05
CA LYS A 87 3.19 8.27 18.18
C LYS A 87 3.84 9.42 18.94
N SER A 88 5.13 9.32 19.25
CA SER A 88 5.84 10.35 20.01
C SER A 88 6.09 11.64 19.22
N GLU A 89 6.46 11.54 17.94
CA GLU A 89 6.86 12.69 17.12
C GLU A 89 5.66 13.39 16.46
N TYR A 90 4.62 12.63 16.10
CA TYR A 90 3.49 13.13 15.30
C TYR A 90 2.14 13.06 16.02
N GLY A 91 2.08 12.54 17.25
CA GLY A 91 0.86 12.51 18.06
C GLY A 91 -0.29 11.73 17.42
N VAL A 92 0.01 10.55 16.87
CA VAL A 92 -0.98 9.69 16.21
C VAL A 92 -1.78 8.85 17.20
N ASP A 93 -3.07 8.68 16.90
CA ASP A 93 -4.06 7.89 17.65
C ASP A 93 -4.26 6.48 17.05
N GLY A 94 -3.75 6.24 15.85
CA GLY A 94 -3.97 5.00 15.11
C GLY A 94 -3.07 4.85 13.89
N MET A 95 -3.15 3.68 13.27
CA MET A 95 -2.46 3.32 12.04
C MET A 95 -3.48 2.94 10.96
N VAL A 96 -3.26 3.39 9.73
CA VAL A 96 -3.98 2.93 8.53
C VAL A 96 -3.06 2.07 7.66
N HIS A 97 -3.62 1.04 7.03
CA HIS A 97 -2.90 0.19 6.07
C HIS A 97 -3.78 -0.16 4.86
N GLY A 98 -3.14 -0.55 3.76
CA GLY A 98 -3.79 -0.92 2.50
C GLY A 98 -4.09 -2.42 2.33
N GLY A 99 -4.07 -3.22 3.40
CA GLY A 99 -4.32 -4.67 3.27
C GLY A 99 -5.78 -4.96 2.96
N ILE A 100 -6.05 -5.86 2.00
CA ILE A 100 -7.41 -6.22 1.58
C ILE A 100 -7.84 -7.57 2.17
N LEU A 101 -7.01 -8.61 2.04
CA LEU A 101 -7.37 -9.99 2.42
C LEU A 101 -6.38 -10.72 3.35
N SER A 102 -5.12 -10.28 3.46
CA SER A 102 -4.10 -11.00 4.23
C SER A 102 -4.34 -10.92 5.75
N GLU A 103 -4.93 -11.98 6.32
CA GLU A 103 -5.13 -12.10 7.77
C GLU A 103 -3.81 -12.15 8.53
N PHE A 104 -2.77 -12.77 7.93
CA PHE A 104 -1.44 -12.83 8.52
C PHE A 104 -0.88 -11.43 8.80
N GLN A 105 -0.88 -10.55 7.78
CA GLN A 105 -0.40 -9.18 7.94
C GLN A 105 -1.29 -8.38 8.91
N LYS A 106 -2.61 -8.53 8.80
CA LYS A 106 -3.56 -7.81 9.66
C LYS A 106 -3.36 -8.16 11.14
N ASN A 107 -3.17 -9.44 11.47
CA ASN A 107 -2.96 -9.90 12.84
C ASN A 107 -1.68 -9.30 13.44
N ILE A 108 -0.59 -9.22 12.66
CA ILE A 108 0.66 -8.59 13.08
C ILE A 108 0.45 -7.09 13.34
N PHE A 109 -0.22 -6.39 12.42
CA PHE A 109 -0.52 -4.97 12.55
C PHE A 109 -1.42 -4.66 13.75
N GLU A 110 -2.42 -5.50 14.00
CA GLU A 110 -3.35 -5.36 15.13
C GLU A 110 -2.63 -5.57 16.47
N LYS A 111 -1.75 -6.57 16.55
CA LYS A 111 -0.91 -6.83 17.73
C LYS A 111 0.03 -5.65 18.03
N ALA A 112 0.73 -5.15 17.01
CA ALA A 112 1.62 -3.99 17.14
C ALA A 112 0.86 -2.72 17.59
N CYS A 113 -0.31 -2.45 17.00
CA CYS A 113 -1.16 -1.31 17.39
C CYS A 113 -1.69 -1.44 18.82
N SER A 114 -2.15 -2.63 19.20
CA SER A 114 -2.75 -2.90 20.52
C SER A 114 -1.75 -2.65 21.65
N LYS A 115 -0.48 -3.09 21.50
CA LYS A 115 0.60 -2.84 22.47
C LYS A 115 0.85 -1.36 22.72
N LEU A 116 0.60 -0.51 21.72
CA LEU A 116 0.83 0.93 21.76
C LEU A 116 -0.45 1.73 22.02
N ASN A 117 -1.59 1.08 22.27
CA ASN A 117 -2.90 1.71 22.39
C ASN A 117 -3.22 2.61 21.18
N LEU A 118 -2.95 2.09 19.97
CA LEU A 118 -3.26 2.70 18.68
C LEU A 118 -4.45 1.95 18.07
N LYS A 119 -5.33 2.67 17.36
CA LYS A 119 -6.42 2.03 16.60
C LYS A 119 -5.94 1.61 15.21
N LEU A 120 -6.20 0.37 14.82
CA LEU A 120 -5.97 -0.10 13.45
C LEU A 120 -7.16 0.26 12.55
N ILE A 121 -6.89 0.93 11.43
CA ILE A 121 -7.86 1.31 10.40
C ILE A 121 -7.54 0.55 9.11
N SER A 122 -8.53 -0.19 8.60
CA SER A 122 -8.37 -1.05 7.42
C SER A 122 -9.46 -0.73 6.37
N PRO A 123 -9.36 0.40 5.64
CA PRO A 123 -10.45 0.90 4.80
C PRO A 123 -10.84 -0.04 3.64
N LEU A 124 -9.89 -0.88 3.22
CA LEU A 124 -10.02 -1.76 2.07
C LEU A 124 -10.38 -3.20 2.45
N TRP A 125 -10.47 -3.49 3.75
CA TRP A 125 -10.69 -4.84 4.25
C TRP A 125 -12.02 -5.42 3.75
N HIS A 126 -11.97 -6.61 3.14
CA HIS A 126 -13.13 -7.32 2.55
C HIS A 126 -13.96 -6.49 1.56
N LYS A 127 -13.36 -5.48 0.89
CA LYS A 127 -14.04 -4.81 -0.23
C LYS A 127 -14.14 -5.76 -1.41
N ASP A 128 -15.23 -5.62 -2.16
CA ASP A 128 -15.35 -6.29 -3.46
C ASP A 128 -14.20 -5.84 -4.36
N GLN A 129 -13.56 -6.80 -5.03
CA GLN A 129 -12.30 -6.58 -5.72
C GLN A 129 -12.48 -5.71 -6.97
N ILE A 130 -13.54 -5.99 -7.75
CA ILE A 130 -13.82 -5.27 -8.98
C ILE A 130 -14.31 -3.86 -8.66
N ASP A 131 -15.22 -3.73 -7.70
CA ASP A 131 -15.68 -2.42 -7.25
C ASP A 131 -14.52 -1.60 -6.67
N TYR A 132 -13.60 -2.21 -5.94
CA TYR A 132 -12.41 -1.54 -5.44
C TYR A 132 -11.57 -0.95 -6.57
N MET A 133 -11.16 -1.77 -7.56
CA MET A 133 -10.34 -1.32 -8.69
C MET A 133 -11.05 -0.27 -9.53
N LYS A 134 -12.35 -0.45 -9.75
CA LYS A 134 -13.17 0.54 -10.46
C LYS A 134 -13.21 1.88 -9.72
N ASN A 135 -13.52 1.86 -8.43
CA ASN A 135 -13.56 3.07 -7.60
C ASN A 135 -12.19 3.75 -7.51
N LEU A 136 -11.10 2.97 -7.47
CA LEU A 136 -9.73 3.48 -7.49
C LEU A 136 -9.48 4.30 -8.76
N ILE A 137 -9.74 3.72 -9.94
CA ILE A 137 -9.57 4.38 -11.24
C ILE A 137 -10.48 5.61 -11.34
N GLU A 138 -11.76 5.47 -10.99
CA GLU A 138 -12.74 6.57 -11.04
C GLU A 138 -12.43 7.69 -10.04
N SER A 139 -11.68 7.41 -8.97
CA SER A 139 -11.19 8.43 -8.03
C SER A 139 -9.97 9.19 -8.53
N GLY A 140 -9.54 8.98 -9.79
CA GLY A 140 -8.41 9.68 -10.40
C GLY A 140 -7.04 9.13 -9.98
N PHE A 141 -6.96 7.85 -9.61
CA PHE A 141 -5.69 7.20 -9.35
C PHE A 141 -5.08 6.68 -10.66
N HIS A 142 -3.94 7.26 -11.02
CA HIS A 142 -3.10 6.84 -12.12
C HIS A 142 -1.98 5.97 -11.56
N PHE A 143 -2.02 4.68 -11.84
CA PHE A 143 -1.02 3.71 -11.39
C PHE A 143 -0.60 2.81 -12.55
N ILE A 144 0.68 2.44 -12.54
CA ILE A 144 1.28 1.56 -13.53
C ILE A 144 1.60 0.18 -12.92
N ILE A 145 1.64 -0.84 -13.77
CA ILE A 145 2.20 -2.14 -13.41
C ILE A 145 3.72 -2.11 -13.55
N THR A 146 4.44 -2.51 -12.51
CA THR A 146 5.91 -2.47 -12.45
C THR A 146 6.55 -3.85 -12.50
N SER A 147 5.78 -4.91 -12.23
CA SER A 147 6.20 -6.30 -12.42
C SER A 147 4.98 -7.16 -12.72
N VAL A 148 5.21 -8.30 -13.36
CA VAL A 148 4.19 -9.34 -13.60
C VAL A 148 4.81 -10.70 -13.29
N SER A 149 4.05 -11.56 -12.62
CA SER A 149 4.51 -12.86 -12.12
C SER A 149 3.46 -13.96 -12.25
N SER A 150 2.51 -13.82 -13.18
CA SER A 150 1.38 -14.74 -13.34
C SER A 150 1.07 -15.05 -14.79
N ASP A 151 0.61 -16.28 -15.04
CA ASP A 151 0.11 -16.66 -16.35
C ASP A 151 -1.06 -15.75 -16.76
N GLY A 152 -1.03 -15.28 -18.01
CA GLY A 152 -2.01 -14.32 -18.54
C GLY A 152 -1.59 -12.86 -18.41
N LEU A 153 -0.55 -12.54 -17.63
CA LEU A 153 0.07 -11.21 -17.58
C LEU A 153 1.43 -11.27 -18.27
N ASP A 154 1.49 -10.79 -19.51
CA ASP A 154 2.73 -10.70 -20.29
C ASP A 154 3.46 -9.36 -20.11
N GLU A 155 4.59 -9.22 -20.81
CA GLU A 155 5.43 -8.01 -20.78
C GLU A 155 4.72 -6.73 -21.26
N THR A 156 3.59 -6.84 -21.98
CA THR A 156 2.86 -5.68 -22.49
C THR A 156 2.13 -4.90 -21.38
N TRP A 157 2.00 -5.50 -20.20
CA TRP A 157 1.47 -4.85 -19.01
C TRP A 157 2.52 -4.00 -18.28
N LEU A 158 3.82 -4.24 -18.49
CA LEU A 158 4.86 -3.50 -17.79
C LEU A 158 4.89 -2.03 -18.21
N GLY A 159 4.89 -1.14 -17.23
CA GLY A 159 4.83 0.32 -17.41
C GLY A 159 3.45 0.84 -17.85
N LYS A 160 2.47 -0.04 -18.04
CA LYS A 160 1.14 0.33 -18.52
C LYS A 160 0.28 0.87 -17.39
N GLU A 161 -0.36 2.01 -17.65
CA GLU A 161 -1.40 2.55 -16.79
C GLU A 161 -2.72 1.79 -16.98
N ILE A 162 -3.39 1.46 -15.87
CA ILE A 162 -4.62 0.67 -15.89
C ILE A 162 -5.86 1.59 -15.88
N ASN A 163 -6.62 1.54 -16.97
CA ASN A 163 -7.93 2.20 -17.09
C ASN A 163 -9.09 1.17 -17.00
N LEU A 164 -10.34 1.64 -17.14
CA LEU A 164 -11.54 0.79 -17.05
C LEU A 164 -11.64 -0.28 -18.14
N GLU A 165 -11.13 -0.01 -19.35
CA GLU A 165 -11.08 -1.00 -20.43
C GLU A 165 -10.07 -2.10 -20.11
N ASP A 166 -8.93 -1.71 -19.54
CA ASP A 166 -7.88 -2.64 -19.12
C ASP A 166 -8.32 -3.47 -17.91
N LEU A 167 -9.06 -2.88 -16.96
CA LEU A 167 -9.71 -3.64 -15.88
C LEU A 167 -10.63 -4.73 -16.42
N SER A 168 -11.41 -4.44 -17.45
CA SER A 168 -12.29 -5.43 -18.09
C SER A 168 -11.50 -6.58 -18.73
N LYS A 169 -10.32 -6.29 -19.30
CA LYS A 169 -9.40 -7.31 -19.84
C LYS A 169 -8.77 -8.14 -18.72
N LEU A 170 -8.30 -7.48 -17.66
CA LEU A 170 -7.73 -8.14 -16.49
C LEU A 170 -8.74 -9.07 -15.82
N GLU A 171 -10.03 -8.70 -15.76
CA GLU A 171 -11.09 -9.58 -15.25
C GLU A 171 -11.24 -10.85 -16.11
N GLN A 172 -11.22 -10.73 -17.43
CA GLN A 172 -11.28 -11.87 -18.33
C GLN A 172 -10.05 -12.78 -18.20
N LEU A 173 -8.86 -12.18 -18.10
CA LEU A 173 -7.61 -12.89 -17.90
C LEU A 173 -7.57 -13.58 -16.53
N GLY A 174 -7.96 -12.89 -15.46
CA GLY A 174 -8.05 -13.45 -14.11
C GLY A 174 -9.02 -14.64 -14.04
N LYS A 175 -10.17 -14.56 -14.70
CA LYS A 175 -11.09 -15.72 -14.83
C LYS A 175 -10.49 -16.88 -15.60
N LYS A 176 -9.69 -16.61 -16.63
CA LYS A 176 -9.09 -17.63 -17.50
C LYS A 176 -7.87 -18.30 -16.88
N TYR A 177 -7.01 -17.53 -16.22
CA TYR A 177 -5.71 -17.96 -15.71
C TYR A 177 -5.67 -18.12 -14.18
N GLY A 178 -6.72 -17.69 -13.48
CA GLY A 178 -6.91 -17.93 -12.04
C GLY A 178 -6.23 -16.94 -11.10
N PHE A 179 -5.73 -15.80 -11.61
CA PHE A 179 -5.15 -14.76 -10.76
C PHE A 179 -6.19 -13.77 -10.22
N ASN A 180 -5.84 -13.12 -9.11
CA ASN A 180 -6.64 -12.07 -8.51
C ASN A 180 -6.47 -10.74 -9.26
N VAL A 181 -7.57 -10.11 -9.68
CA VAL A 181 -7.57 -8.83 -10.43
C VAL A 181 -6.97 -7.65 -9.64
N ASN A 182 -6.91 -7.75 -8.32
CA ASN A 182 -6.26 -6.78 -7.44
C ASN A 182 -4.78 -7.09 -7.21
N PHE A 183 -4.26 -8.20 -7.76
CA PHE A 183 -2.87 -8.63 -7.62
C PHE A 183 -2.43 -8.95 -6.17
N GLU A 184 -3.38 -9.33 -5.31
CA GLU A 184 -3.13 -9.62 -3.89
C GLU A 184 -2.17 -10.80 -3.65
N GLY A 185 -2.05 -11.71 -4.62
CA GLY A 185 -1.15 -12.87 -4.55
C GLY A 185 0.27 -12.58 -5.07
N GLY A 186 0.59 -11.32 -5.39
CA GLY A 186 1.86 -10.93 -6.00
C GLY A 186 1.89 -11.17 -7.51
N GLU A 187 0.72 -11.27 -8.16
CA GLU A 187 0.63 -11.53 -9.61
C GLU A 187 1.13 -10.34 -10.44
N ALA A 188 1.03 -9.14 -9.89
CA ALA A 188 1.65 -7.94 -10.40
C ALA A 188 1.91 -6.93 -9.27
N GLU A 189 2.94 -6.13 -9.43
CA GLU A 189 3.23 -5.01 -8.52
C GLU A 189 2.85 -3.70 -9.18
N THR A 190 2.41 -2.73 -8.36
CA THR A 190 1.92 -1.45 -8.87
C THR A 190 2.63 -0.28 -8.23
N LEU A 191 2.70 0.83 -8.97
CA LEU A 191 3.21 2.11 -8.48
C LEU A 191 2.22 3.21 -8.86
N VAL A 192 1.78 3.99 -7.87
CA VAL A 192 0.94 5.17 -8.13
C VAL A 192 1.81 6.32 -8.62
N VAL A 193 1.53 6.80 -9.83
CA VAL A 193 2.27 7.88 -10.48
C VAL A 193 1.56 9.22 -10.34
N ASP A 194 0.24 9.24 -10.25
CA ASP A 194 -0.54 10.43 -9.94
C ASP A 194 -1.85 10.08 -9.24
N CYS A 195 -2.31 10.96 -8.36
CA CYS A 195 -3.62 10.81 -7.70
C CYS A 195 -4.03 12.14 -7.03
N PRO A 196 -5.27 12.30 -6.56
CA PRO A 196 -5.72 13.53 -5.90
C PRO A 196 -4.96 13.90 -4.62
N LEU A 197 -4.14 12.97 -4.08
CA LEU A 197 -3.29 13.25 -2.92
C LEU A 197 -1.98 13.95 -3.32
N PHE A 198 -1.60 13.95 -4.60
CA PHE A 198 -0.32 14.46 -5.07
C PHE A 198 -0.45 15.92 -5.47
N SER A 199 0.50 16.75 -5.06
CA SER A 199 0.62 18.13 -5.55
C SER A 199 1.21 18.19 -6.96
N GLN A 200 2.01 17.18 -7.33
CA GLN A 200 2.57 16.99 -8.67
C GLN A 200 2.65 15.50 -9.02
N PRO A 201 2.34 15.10 -10.26
CA PRO A 201 2.55 13.73 -10.72
C PRO A 201 4.05 13.37 -10.67
N LEU A 202 4.34 12.08 -10.45
CA LEU A 202 5.67 11.55 -10.66
C LEU A 202 5.99 11.53 -12.15
N LYS A 203 7.20 11.95 -12.51
CA LYS A 203 7.74 11.79 -13.86
C LYS A 203 8.60 10.54 -13.88
N ILE A 204 8.18 9.57 -14.68
CA ILE A 204 8.94 8.35 -15.00
C ILE A 204 9.80 8.63 -16.23
#